data_AF-A0A2S6B012-F1
#
_entry.id   AF-A0A2S6B012-F1
#
_cell.length_a   1.000
_cell.length_b   1.000
_cell.length_c   1.000
_cell.angle_alpha   90.00
_cell.angle_beta   90.00
_cell.angle_gamma   90.00
#
_symmetry.space_group_name_H-M   'P 1'
#
loop_
_entity.id
_entity.type
_entity.pdbx_description
1 polymer ?
#
loop_
_entity_poly.entity_id
_entity_poly.type
_entity_poly.pdbx_seq_one_letter_code
_entity_poly.pdbx_strand_id
1 'polypeptide(L)'
;VLNQQPYGFNTRFEGEKGTNPEELIGAAHAACFSMALSLMLGEAGYTADSIDTTADVSLDKKEGGFAITKVALQSKVTVPGIDPQQFDGV
;
A
#
# COMPACT_ATOMS: atom_id res chain seq x y z
N VAL A 1 13.94 6.11 -13.71
CA VAL A 1 12.93 7.06 -13.15
C VAL A 1 13.45 7.72 -11.88
N LEU A 2 14.06 7.00 -10.93
CA LEU A 2 14.63 7.59 -9.69
C LEU A 2 16.16 7.81 -9.72
N ASN A 3 16.73 8.09 -10.89
CA ASN A 3 18.19 8.03 -11.12
C ASN A 3 19.00 9.09 -10.34
N GLN A 4 18.34 10.07 -9.72
CA GLN A 4 18.96 11.16 -8.96
C GLN A 4 18.34 11.31 -7.56
N GLN A 5 17.53 10.34 -7.11
CA GLN A 5 16.93 10.42 -5.78
C GLN A 5 17.91 9.88 -4.74
N PRO A 6 18.40 10.69 -3.78
CA PRO A 6 19.31 10.21 -2.76
C PRO A 6 18.59 9.21 -1.84
N TYR A 7 19.22 8.06 -1.62
CA TYR A 7 18.83 7.09 -0.61
C TYR A 7 20.10 6.55 0.06
N GLY A 8 20.03 6.22 1.35
CA GLY A 8 21.19 5.78 2.10
C GLY A 8 20.83 5.05 3.38
N PHE A 9 21.85 4.70 4.16
CA PHE A 9 21.66 4.06 5.46
C PHE A 9 20.85 4.96 6.41
N ASN A 10 21.15 6.25 6.41
CA ASN A 10 20.48 7.27 7.21
C ASN A 10 18.96 7.32 6.96
N THR A 11 18.53 7.32 5.68
CA THR A 11 17.11 7.39 5.33
C THR A 11 16.37 6.06 5.46
N ARG A 12 17.11 4.95 5.55
CA ARG A 12 16.53 3.60 5.65
C ARG A 12 16.46 3.07 7.08
N PHE A 13 17.45 3.36 7.91
CA PHE A 13 17.60 2.74 9.24
C PHE A 13 17.70 3.75 10.39
N GLU A 14 18.01 5.02 10.13
CA GLU A 14 18.26 6.03 11.18
C GLU A 14 17.09 7.01 11.35
N GLY A 15 16.00 6.81 10.61
CA GLY A 15 14.79 7.64 10.71
C GLY A 15 14.92 9.04 10.09
N GLU A 16 16.01 9.31 9.37
CA GLU A 16 16.11 10.55 8.60
C GLU A 16 15.09 10.56 7.47
N LYS A 17 14.45 11.71 7.26
CA LYS A 17 13.46 11.86 6.18
C LYS A 17 14.16 11.74 4.83
N GLY A 18 13.69 10.81 4.01
CA GLY A 18 14.14 10.58 2.64
C GLY A 18 13.58 9.27 2.12
N THR A 19 13.84 8.97 0.85
CA THR A 19 13.29 7.74 0.27
C THR A 19 14.00 6.50 0.81
N ASN A 20 13.31 5.36 0.73
CA ASN A 20 13.85 4.05 1.05
C ASN A 20 13.09 2.96 0.26
N PRO A 21 13.65 1.75 0.14
CA PRO A 21 12.97 0.65 -0.56
C PRO A 21 11.58 0.31 0.00
N GLU A 22 11.41 0.41 1.32
CA GLU A 22 10.18 0.03 2.00
C GLU A 22 9.00 0.95 1.63
N GLU A 23 9.19 2.27 1.58
CA GLU A 23 8.14 3.20 1.15
C GLU A 23 7.76 3.02 -0.33
N LEU A 24 8.71 2.65 -1.20
CA LEU A 24 8.44 2.43 -2.62
C LEU A 24 7.63 1.15 -2.84
N ILE A 25 7.92 0.09 -2.06
CA ILE A 25 7.12 -1.14 -2.03
C ILE A 25 5.71 -0.82 -1.50
N GLY A 26 5.61 -0.04 -0.42
CA GLY A 26 4.33 0.42 0.12
C GLY A 26 3.50 1.17 -0.93
N ALA A 27 4.09 2.16 -1.59
CA ALA A 27 3.43 2.93 -2.65
C ALA A 27 2.98 2.04 -3.81
N ALA A 28 3.83 1.12 -4.27
CA ALA A 28 3.48 0.18 -5.32
C ALA A 28 2.32 -0.74 -4.92
N HIS A 29 2.35 -1.27 -3.69
CA HIS A 29 1.31 -2.18 -3.19
C HIS A 29 -0.02 -1.45 -3.00
N ALA A 30 -0.01 -0.25 -2.40
CA ALA A 30 -1.20 0.58 -2.26
C ALA A 30 -1.84 0.84 -3.63
N ALA A 31 -1.06 1.29 -4.63
CA ALA A 31 -1.57 1.56 -5.97
C ALA A 31 -2.14 0.30 -6.65
N CYS A 32 -1.45 -0.83 -6.54
CA CYS A 32 -1.89 -2.10 -7.09
C CYS A 32 -3.21 -2.56 -6.45
N PHE A 33 -3.29 -2.53 -5.12
CA PHE A 33 -4.50 -2.89 -4.37
C PHE A 33 -5.68 -1.99 -4.73
N SER A 34 -5.50 -0.66 -4.73
CA SER A 34 -6.58 0.27 -5.06
C SER A 34 -7.12 0.05 -6.48
N MET A 35 -6.23 -0.22 -7.44
CA MET A 35 -6.62 -0.51 -8.82
C MET A 35 -7.36 -1.85 -8.95
N ALA A 36 -6.86 -2.90 -8.28
CA ALA A 36 -7.49 -4.21 -8.28
C ALA A 36 -8.89 -4.15 -7.63
N LEU A 37 -9.05 -3.45 -6.51
CA LEU A 37 -10.34 -3.25 -5.88
C LEU A 37 -11.33 -2.51 -6.80
N SER A 38 -10.88 -1.47 -7.51
CA SER A 38 -11.70 -0.79 -8.51
C SER A 38 -12.17 -1.72 -9.63
N LEU A 39 -11.30 -2.65 -10.07
CA LEU A 39 -11.66 -3.65 -11.08
C LEU A 39 -12.73 -4.60 -10.56
N MET A 40 -12.52 -5.20 -9.38
CA MET A 40 -13.47 -6.17 -8.80
C MET A 40 -14.83 -5.54 -8.50
N LEU A 41 -14.85 -4.29 -8.01
CA LEU A 41 -16.10 -3.53 -7.87
C LEU A 41 -16.81 -3.35 -9.22
N GLY A 42 -16.06 -3.03 -10.28
CA GLY A 42 -16.58 -2.92 -11.64
C GLY A 42 -17.20 -4.21 -12.16
N GLU A 43 -16.53 -5.35 -11.93
CA GLU A 43 -17.05 -6.68 -12.28
C GLU A 43 -18.34 -7.03 -11.51
N ALA A 44 -18.46 -6.55 -10.27
CA ALA A 44 -19.66 -6.66 -9.44
C ALA A 44 -20.77 -5.65 -9.81
N GLY A 45 -20.55 -4.76 -10.78
CA GLY A 45 -21.53 -3.77 -11.23
C GLY A 45 -21.56 -2.46 -10.45
N TYR A 46 -20.52 -2.18 -9.65
CA TYR A 46 -20.36 -0.95 -8.88
C TYR A 46 -19.25 -0.07 -9.44
N THR A 47 -19.26 1.20 -9.07
CA THR A 47 -18.16 2.13 -9.34
C THR A 47 -17.84 2.87 -8.05
N ALA A 48 -16.59 2.82 -7.62
CA ALA A 48 -16.13 3.58 -6.47
C ALA A 48 -15.99 5.06 -6.82
N ASP A 49 -16.49 5.94 -5.97
CA ASP A 49 -16.23 7.38 -6.05
C ASP A 49 -14.81 7.70 -5.58
N SER A 50 -14.31 6.95 -4.57
CA SER A 50 -12.94 7.08 -4.09
C SER A 50 -12.40 5.78 -3.48
N ILE A 51 -11.10 5.53 -3.66
CA ILE A 51 -10.33 4.47 -3.00
C ILE A 51 -9.01 5.07 -2.54
N ASP A 52 -8.89 5.28 -1.24
CA ASP A 52 -7.69 5.84 -0.60
C ASP A 52 -7.02 4.75 0.24
N THR A 53 -5.91 4.20 -0.25
CA THR A 53 -5.19 3.10 0.43
C THR A 53 -3.81 3.54 0.89
N THR A 54 -3.50 3.26 2.16
CA THR A 54 -2.16 3.33 2.75
C THR A 54 -1.62 1.92 2.96
N ALA A 55 -0.33 1.72 2.67
CA ALA A 55 0.36 0.45 2.89
C ALA A 55 1.55 0.66 3.83
N ASP A 56 1.40 0.22 5.08
CA ASP A 56 2.45 0.30 6.09
C ASP A 56 3.36 -0.93 6.01
N VAL A 57 4.59 -0.74 5.54
CA VAL A 57 5.58 -1.80 5.38
C VAL A 57 6.42 -1.95 6.65
N SER A 58 6.43 -3.14 7.23
CA SER A 58 7.24 -3.46 8.41
C SER A 58 8.58 -4.07 8.01
N LEU A 59 9.67 -3.42 8.39
CA LEU A 59 11.04 -3.92 8.28
C LEU A 59 11.55 -4.32 9.66
N ASP A 60 11.54 -5.63 9.93
CA ASP A 60 11.93 -6.16 11.23
C ASP A 60 13.36 -6.67 11.22
N LYS A 61 14.06 -6.53 12.35
CA LYS A 61 15.31 -7.22 12.60
C LYS A 61 15.03 -8.70 12.88
N LYS A 62 15.76 -9.59 12.22
CA LYS A 62 15.73 -11.06 12.39
C LYS A 62 17.15 -11.57 12.66
N GLU A 63 17.28 -12.84 13.02
CA GLU A 63 18.62 -13.47 13.08
C GLU A 63 19.26 -13.39 11.69
N GLY A 64 20.45 -12.80 11.61
CA GLY A 64 21.21 -12.65 10.36
C GLY A 64 20.91 -11.40 9.52
N GLY A 65 19.99 -10.51 9.94
CA GLY A 65 19.76 -9.25 9.21
C GLY A 65 18.40 -8.59 9.44
N PHE A 66 17.86 -7.98 8.39
CA PHE A 66 16.53 -7.35 8.36
C PHE A 66 15.67 -7.99 7.28
N ALA A 67 14.36 -8.07 7.52
CA ALA A 67 13.40 -8.62 6.58
C ALA A 67 12.13 -7.76 6.54
N ILE A 68 11.54 -7.61 5.35
CA ILE A 68 10.17 -7.11 5.22
C ILE A 68 9.24 -8.25 5.60
N THR A 69 8.54 -8.11 6.72
CA THR A 69 7.76 -9.21 7.32
C THR A 69 6.26 -9.04 7.12
N LYS A 70 5.80 -7.81 6.90
CA LYS A 70 4.38 -7.47 6.82
C LYS A 70 4.18 -6.20 5.99
N VAL A 71 3.06 -6.16 5.29
CA VAL A 71 2.50 -4.93 4.71
C VAL A 71 1.05 -4.83 5.22
N ALA A 72 0.74 -3.81 6.03
CA ALA A 72 -0.60 -3.57 6.52
C ALA A 72 -1.32 -2.59 5.59
N LEU A 73 -2.38 -3.05 4.93
CA LEU A 73 -3.23 -2.20 4.09
C LEU A 73 -4.33 -1.57 4.94
N GLN A 74 -4.49 -0.26 4.85
CA GLN A 74 -5.60 0.50 5.39
C GLN A 74 -6.25 1.23 4.24
N SER A 75 -7.52 0.92 3.95
CA SER A 75 -8.23 1.50 2.82
C SER A 75 -9.51 2.19 3.29
N LYS A 76 -9.73 3.41 2.81
CA LYS A 76 -11.00 4.13 2.94
C LYS A 76 -11.63 4.20 1.56
N VAL A 77 -12.83 3.65 1.43
CA VAL A 77 -13.46 3.43 0.14
C VAL A 77 -14.89 3.98 0.18
N THR A 78 -15.25 4.75 -0.83
CA THR A 78 -16.61 5.30 -1.01
C THR A 78 -17.23 4.66 -2.24
N VAL A 79 -18.28 3.87 -2.05
CA VAL A 79 -18.97 3.17 -3.13
C VAL A 79 -20.48 3.34 -2.92
N PRO A 80 -21.18 4.11 -3.77
CA PRO A 80 -22.61 4.30 -3.65
C PRO A 80 -23.40 2.99 -3.88
N GLY A 81 -24.38 2.73 -3.03
CA GLY A 81 -25.39 1.68 -3.28
C GLY A 81 -24.94 0.24 -3.07
N ILE A 82 -23.69 -0.01 -2.65
CA ILE A 82 -23.24 -1.33 -2.22
C ILE A 82 -23.56 -1.54 -0.73
N ASP A 83 -24.04 -2.73 -0.36
CA ASP A 83 -24.19 -3.06 1.06
C ASP A 83 -22.85 -3.55 1.66
N PRO A 84 -22.65 -3.45 2.99
CA PRO A 84 -21.37 -3.79 3.61
C PRO A 84 -20.96 -5.26 3.46
N GLN A 85 -21.91 -6.21 3.44
CA GLN A 85 -21.55 -7.64 3.29
C GLN A 85 -21.10 -7.94 1.86
N GLN A 86 -21.78 -7.37 0.87
CA GLN A 86 -21.37 -7.52 -0.52
C GLN A 86 -20.00 -6.86 -0.75
N PHE A 87 -19.75 -5.67 -0.18
CA PHE A 87 -18.45 -5.01 -0.28
C PHE A 87 -17.31 -5.82 0.36
N ASP A 88 -17.54 -6.45 1.52
CA ASP A 88 -16.52 -7.28 2.21
C ASP A 88 -16.12 -8.54 1.42
N GLY A 89 -17.02 -9.02 0.55
CA GLY A 89 -16.79 -10.19 -0.31
C GLY A 89 -16.17 -9.88 -1.67
N VAL A 90 -16.01 -8.60 -2.02
CA VAL A 90 -15.28 -8.14 -3.23
C VAL A 90 -13.79 -8.16 -2.95
#